data_AF-A0A660MC74-F1
#
_entry.id   AF-A0A660MC74-F1
#
_cell.length_a   1.000
_cell.length_b   1.000
_cell.length_c   1.000
_cell.angle_alpha   90.00
_cell.angle_beta   90.00
_cell.angle_gamma   90.00
#
_symmetry.space_group_name_H-M   'P 1'
#
loop_
_entity.id
_entity.type
_entity.pdbx_description
1 polymer ?
#
loop_
_entity_poly.entity_id
_entity_poly.type
_entity_poly.pdbx_seq_one_letter_code
_entity_poly.pdbx_strand_id
1 'polypeptide(L)'
;MNKAFAGWKYALIIAITLLGALLALPNWFGKSPTVQMQFASPEAATAAAQEVTTQLHAANIEPSRWKVDGQNLNLFFPQTDVQIQARDLLTSKYPDNAISVNLLPNTPQWLQSMGLSPMNLGLDLRGGISFLLQVDSNELFTRKSAELIDIATSTAEKNNIPMQGAEAAQNGGVILSFASDGDRERALDELRTLLPPGLEQVNLEENGQYRVRLQYSEQGISELKRRAADQNRQRMTSRVNSLGVAEPSIQVVGDDRLLIQLPGIQDVAKAKEMLGSTATLEFYIVDEQGDLAQAVRMKR
;
A
#
# COMPACT_ATOMS: atom_id res chain seq x y z
N MET A 1 5.58 -57.17 29.39
CA MET A 1 4.21 -57.53 29.00
C MET A 1 3.67 -56.45 28.05
N ASN A 2 3.71 -56.68 26.74
CA ASN A 2 3.03 -55.79 25.78
C ASN A 2 1.53 -55.98 25.96
N LYS A 3 0.85 -55.02 26.60
CA LYS A 3 -0.62 -54.98 26.60
C LYS A 3 -1.07 -54.65 25.19
N ALA A 4 -1.36 -55.67 24.39
CA ALA A 4 -1.93 -55.49 23.06
C ALA A 4 -3.33 -54.88 23.19
N PHE A 5 -3.59 -53.79 22.47
CA PHE A 5 -4.93 -53.22 22.37
C PHE A 5 -5.87 -54.14 21.57
N ALA A 6 -7.18 -53.95 21.72
CA ALA A 6 -8.16 -54.64 20.89
C ALA A 6 -8.00 -54.24 19.41
N GLY A 7 -8.22 -55.17 18.47
CA GLY A 7 -7.97 -54.96 17.03
C GLY A 7 -8.65 -53.71 16.43
N TRP A 8 -9.85 -53.37 16.90
CA TRP A 8 -10.57 -52.16 16.46
C TRP A 8 -9.87 -50.85 16.87
N LYS A 9 -9.12 -50.85 18.00
CA LYS A 9 -8.35 -49.68 18.44
C LYS A 9 -7.17 -49.44 17.52
N TYR A 10 -6.51 -50.50 17.06
CA TYR A 10 -5.45 -50.38 16.05
C TYR A 10 -6.02 -49.90 14.71
N ALA A 11 -7.17 -50.42 14.28
CA ALA A 11 -7.85 -49.96 13.08
C ALA A 11 -8.23 -48.46 13.17
N LEU A 12 -8.73 -48.01 14.33
CA LEU A 12 -9.03 -46.60 14.59
C LEU A 12 -7.77 -45.72 14.54
N ILE A 13 -6.67 -46.15 15.18
CA ILE A 13 -5.40 -45.41 15.17
C ILE A 13 -4.86 -45.27 13.74
N ILE A 14 -4.90 -46.35 12.96
CA ILE A 14 -4.48 -46.34 11.55
C ILE A 14 -5.37 -45.38 10.74
N ALA A 15 -6.69 -45.44 10.91
CA ALA A 15 -7.62 -44.57 10.21
C ALA A 15 -7.38 -43.08 10.54
N ILE A 16 -7.18 -42.75 11.81
CA ILE A 16 -6.90 -41.37 12.25
C ILE A 16 -5.53 -40.89 11.72
N THR A 17 -4.53 -41.77 11.71
CA THR A 17 -3.18 -41.43 11.21
C THR A 17 -3.19 -41.22 9.71
N LEU A 18 -3.89 -42.07 8.94
CA LEU A 18 -4.08 -41.89 7.50
C LEU A 18 -4.86 -40.60 7.18
N LEU A 19 -5.90 -40.30 7.95
CA LEU A 19 -6.65 -39.06 7.81
C LEU A 19 -5.76 -37.84 8.10
N GLY A 20 -4.97 -37.88 9.18
CA GLY A 20 -4.02 -36.82 9.51
C GLY A 20 -2.96 -36.63 8.43
N ALA A 21 -2.42 -37.71 7.87
CA ALA A 21 -1.48 -37.66 6.76
C ALA A 21 -2.12 -37.06 5.50
N LEU A 22 -3.38 -37.41 5.19
CA LEU A 22 -4.13 -36.85 4.06
C LEU A 22 -4.36 -35.34 4.22
N LEU A 23 -4.71 -34.89 5.43
CA LEU A 23 -4.89 -33.46 5.74
C LEU A 23 -3.58 -32.67 5.68
N ALA A 24 -2.44 -33.31 6.00
CA ALA A 24 -1.12 -32.68 5.94
C ALA A 24 -0.48 -32.67 4.54
N LEU A 25 -0.90 -33.61 3.67
CA LEU A 25 -0.39 -33.80 2.30
C LEU A 25 -0.31 -32.51 1.45
N PRO A 26 -1.29 -31.58 1.44
CA PRO A 26 -1.20 -30.35 0.64
C PRO A 26 0.06 -29.52 0.91
N ASN A 27 0.57 -29.52 2.15
CA ASN A 27 1.72 -28.71 2.55
C ASN A 27 3.06 -29.25 2.00
N TRP A 28 3.12 -30.52 1.58
CA TRP A 28 4.34 -31.12 1.02
C TRP A 28 4.65 -30.69 -0.41
N PHE A 29 3.64 -30.21 -1.16
CA PHE A 29 3.83 -29.86 -2.57
C PHE A 29 4.59 -28.53 -2.77
N GLY A 30 4.79 -27.73 -1.72
CA GLY A 30 5.52 -26.46 -1.82
C GLY A 30 4.89 -25.48 -2.82
N LYS A 31 5.64 -24.43 -3.17
CA LYS A 31 5.24 -23.41 -4.14
C LYS A 31 6.33 -23.21 -5.18
N SER A 32 5.95 -22.88 -6.40
CA SER A 32 6.88 -22.60 -7.49
C SER A 32 6.80 -21.15 -7.95
N PRO A 33 7.95 -20.49 -8.20
CA PRO A 33 8.03 -19.21 -8.91
C PRO A 33 7.21 -19.24 -10.20
N THR A 34 6.25 -18.34 -10.35
CA THR A 34 5.31 -18.32 -11.48
C THR A 34 5.20 -16.91 -12.09
N VAL A 35 5.46 -16.76 -13.39
CA VAL A 35 5.04 -15.56 -14.14
C VAL A 35 3.63 -15.80 -14.67
N GLN A 36 2.72 -14.88 -14.36
CA GLN A 36 1.35 -14.90 -14.83
C GLN A 36 1.15 -13.82 -15.88
N MET A 37 0.62 -14.21 -17.04
CA MET A 37 0.22 -13.31 -18.12
C MET A 37 -1.29 -13.39 -18.31
N GLN A 38 -1.97 -12.26 -18.27
CA GLN A 38 -3.42 -12.19 -18.50
C GLN A 38 -3.72 -11.93 -19.99
N PHE A 39 -4.73 -12.64 -20.51
CA PHE A 39 -5.20 -12.54 -21.89
C PHE A 39 -6.72 -12.29 -21.93
N ALA A 40 -7.22 -11.87 -23.10
CA ALA A 40 -8.65 -11.58 -23.28
C ALA A 40 -9.54 -12.84 -23.19
N SER A 41 -9.06 -14.00 -23.66
CA SER A 41 -9.80 -15.27 -23.59
C SER A 41 -8.90 -16.46 -23.23
N PRO A 42 -9.48 -17.57 -22.74
CA PRO A 42 -8.74 -18.81 -22.50
C PRO A 42 -8.11 -19.40 -23.77
N GLU A 43 -8.76 -19.27 -24.94
CA GLU A 43 -8.17 -19.73 -26.19
C GLU A 43 -6.94 -18.90 -26.56
N ALA A 44 -7.00 -17.58 -26.37
CA ALA A 44 -5.86 -16.69 -26.61
C ALA A 44 -4.67 -17.02 -25.70
N ALA A 45 -4.91 -17.30 -24.42
CA ALA A 45 -3.87 -17.72 -23.48
C ALA A 45 -3.22 -19.05 -23.91
N THR A 46 -4.02 -19.99 -24.41
CA THR A 46 -3.53 -21.30 -24.87
C THR A 46 -2.74 -21.18 -26.17
N ALA A 47 -3.21 -20.37 -27.11
CA ALA A 47 -2.50 -20.10 -28.36
C ALA A 47 -1.15 -19.40 -28.10
N ALA A 48 -1.13 -18.43 -27.18
CA ALA A 48 0.08 -17.71 -26.80
C ALA A 48 1.09 -18.58 -26.02
N ALA A 49 0.64 -19.62 -25.31
CA ALA A 49 1.51 -20.44 -24.46
C ALA A 49 2.71 -21.03 -25.20
N GLN A 50 2.47 -21.57 -26.41
CA GLN A 50 3.52 -22.19 -27.22
C GLN A 50 4.52 -21.16 -27.74
N GLU A 51 4.02 -20.01 -28.21
CA GLU A 51 4.83 -18.93 -28.74
C GLU A 51 5.70 -18.31 -27.64
N VAL A 52 5.08 -17.95 -26.51
CA VAL A 52 5.76 -17.36 -25.35
C VAL A 52 6.85 -18.31 -24.84
N THR A 53 6.58 -19.61 -24.73
CA THR A 53 7.57 -20.61 -24.32
C THR A 53 8.75 -20.68 -25.29
N THR A 54 8.48 -20.66 -26.59
CA THR A 54 9.53 -20.66 -27.64
C THR A 54 10.42 -19.41 -27.53
N GLN A 55 9.81 -18.25 -27.28
CA GLN A 55 10.56 -17.00 -27.11
C GLN A 55 11.42 -16.99 -25.84
N LEU A 56 10.93 -17.59 -24.75
CA LEU A 56 11.71 -17.75 -23.52
C LEU A 56 12.92 -18.68 -23.75
N HIS A 57 12.73 -19.80 -24.44
CA HIS A 57 13.84 -20.69 -24.81
C HIS A 57 14.88 -19.99 -25.68
N ALA A 58 14.45 -19.15 -26.64
CA ALA A 58 15.38 -18.36 -27.46
C ALA A 58 16.22 -17.37 -26.64
N ALA A 59 15.71 -16.93 -25.49
CA ALA A 59 16.42 -16.09 -24.54
C ALA A 59 17.18 -16.89 -23.46
N ASN A 60 17.30 -18.21 -23.62
CA ASN A 60 17.93 -19.13 -22.66
C ASN A 60 17.24 -19.17 -21.29
N ILE A 61 15.92 -18.94 -21.27
CA ILE A 61 15.07 -19.00 -20.08
C ILE A 61 14.13 -20.20 -20.23
N GLU A 62 14.27 -21.21 -19.37
CA GLU A 62 13.47 -22.44 -19.46
C GLU A 62 12.37 -22.48 -18.38
N PRO A 63 11.09 -22.36 -18.76
CA PRO A 63 10.01 -22.66 -17.83
C PRO A 63 9.95 -24.17 -17.57
N SER A 64 9.87 -24.57 -16.31
CA SER A 64 9.73 -25.98 -15.90
C SER A 64 8.43 -26.61 -16.39
N ARG A 65 7.36 -25.81 -16.44
CA ARG A 65 6.05 -26.17 -16.98
C ARG A 65 5.24 -24.91 -17.23
N TRP A 66 4.16 -25.04 -17.99
CA TRP A 66 3.15 -23.99 -18.13
C TRP A 66 1.75 -24.57 -17.95
N LYS A 67 0.80 -23.73 -17.52
CA LYS A 67 -0.60 -24.09 -17.35
C LYS A 67 -1.48 -22.88 -17.64
N VAL A 68 -2.53 -23.06 -18.42
CA VAL A 68 -3.59 -22.07 -18.58
C VAL A 68 -4.67 -22.31 -17.51
N ASP A 69 -5.04 -21.26 -16.81
CA ASP A 69 -6.11 -21.26 -15.81
C ASP A 69 -7.05 -20.08 -16.08
N GLY A 70 -8.18 -20.36 -16.74
CA GLY A 70 -9.07 -19.33 -17.26
C GLY A 70 -8.38 -18.44 -18.29
N GLN A 71 -8.33 -17.13 -18.02
CA GLN A 71 -7.66 -16.12 -18.86
C GLN A 71 -6.15 -15.99 -18.58
N ASN A 72 -5.62 -16.73 -17.62
CA ASN A 72 -4.25 -16.57 -17.14
C ASN A 72 -3.35 -17.69 -17.65
N LEU A 73 -2.28 -17.32 -18.35
CA LEU A 73 -1.17 -18.22 -18.64
C LEU A 73 -0.18 -18.15 -17.48
N ASN A 74 0.03 -19.29 -16.81
CA ASN A 74 0.96 -19.43 -15.70
C ASN A 74 2.20 -20.21 -16.15
N LEU A 75 3.35 -19.55 -16.13
CA LEU A 75 4.65 -20.09 -16.50
C LEU A 75 5.45 -20.36 -15.21
N PHE A 76 5.81 -21.60 -14.95
CA PHE A 76 6.49 -22.00 -13.72
C PHE A 76 7.99 -22.08 -13.97
N PHE A 77 8.79 -21.57 -13.03
CA PHE A 77 10.24 -21.50 -13.12
C PHE A 77 10.90 -22.24 -11.96
N PRO A 78 12.14 -22.73 -12.14
CA PRO A 78 12.85 -23.45 -11.09
C PRO A 78 13.32 -22.53 -9.95
N GLN A 79 13.57 -21.25 -10.25
CA GLN A 79 14.12 -20.27 -9.31
C GLN A 79 13.50 -18.89 -9.53
N THR A 80 13.44 -18.08 -8.46
CA THR A 80 12.94 -16.70 -8.49
C THR A 80 13.74 -15.83 -9.46
N ASP A 81 15.07 -15.95 -9.51
CA ASP A 81 15.88 -15.10 -10.39
C ASP A 81 15.53 -15.30 -11.87
N VAL A 82 15.28 -16.56 -12.27
CA VAL A 82 14.82 -16.91 -13.63
C VAL A 82 13.42 -16.38 -13.89
N GLN A 83 12.52 -16.43 -12.90
CA GLN A 83 11.18 -15.85 -12.99
C GLN A 83 11.23 -14.33 -13.19
N ILE A 84 12.12 -13.61 -12.50
CA ILE A 84 12.29 -12.16 -12.64
C ILE A 84 12.83 -11.82 -14.04
N GLN A 85 13.84 -12.54 -14.52
CA GLN A 85 14.34 -12.37 -15.89
C GLN A 85 13.25 -12.63 -16.94
N ALA A 86 12.46 -13.68 -16.74
CA ALA A 86 11.33 -14.00 -17.63
C ALA A 86 10.30 -12.86 -17.63
N ARG A 87 9.93 -12.35 -16.46
CA ARG A 87 9.02 -11.19 -16.34
C ARG A 87 9.57 -10.00 -17.11
N ASP A 88 10.82 -9.61 -16.89
CA ASP A 88 11.41 -8.41 -17.49
C ASP A 88 11.44 -8.51 -19.03
N LEU A 89 11.80 -9.68 -19.54
CA LEU A 89 11.75 -9.96 -20.97
C LEU A 89 10.32 -9.88 -21.52
N LEU A 90 9.36 -10.51 -20.84
CA LEU A 90 7.97 -10.54 -21.28
C LEU A 90 7.32 -9.15 -21.21
N THR A 91 7.62 -8.35 -20.18
CA THR A 91 7.16 -6.97 -20.06
C THR A 91 7.71 -6.09 -21.18
N SER A 92 8.98 -6.30 -21.58
CA SER A 92 9.56 -5.58 -22.71
C SER A 92 8.93 -5.97 -24.05
N LYS A 93 8.47 -7.21 -24.22
CA LYS A 93 7.92 -7.71 -25.50
C LYS A 93 6.41 -7.55 -25.63
N TYR A 94 5.69 -7.59 -24.50
CA TYR A 94 4.24 -7.56 -24.43
C TYR A 94 3.79 -6.43 -23.48
N PRO A 95 4.00 -5.16 -23.86
CA PRO A 95 3.69 -4.02 -22.99
C PRO A 95 2.19 -3.88 -22.69
N ASP A 96 1.33 -4.36 -23.59
CA ASP A 96 -0.13 -4.29 -23.45
C ASP A 96 -0.72 -5.40 -22.56
N ASN A 97 0.09 -6.40 -22.18
CA ASN A 97 -0.36 -7.50 -21.34
C ASN A 97 -0.06 -7.22 -19.87
N ALA A 98 -1.05 -7.50 -19.00
CA ALA A 98 -0.82 -7.50 -17.57
C ALA A 98 0.06 -8.71 -17.19
N ILE A 99 1.30 -8.44 -16.80
CA ILE A 99 2.29 -9.44 -16.40
C ILE A 99 2.60 -9.27 -14.92
N SER A 100 2.41 -10.33 -14.15
CA SER A 100 2.65 -10.36 -12.71
C SER A 100 3.52 -11.55 -12.30
N VAL A 101 4.15 -11.45 -11.13
CA VAL A 101 4.96 -12.52 -10.53
C VAL A 101 4.31 -12.99 -9.24
N ASN A 102 4.16 -14.30 -9.07
CA ASN A 102 3.57 -14.89 -7.88
C ASN A 102 4.21 -16.25 -7.55
N LEU A 103 3.84 -16.84 -6.41
CA LEU A 103 4.16 -18.20 -6.01
C LEU A 103 2.88 -19.03 -5.98
N LEU A 104 2.67 -19.85 -7.00
CA LEU A 104 1.54 -20.77 -7.03
C LEU A 104 1.88 -22.10 -6.32
N PRO A 105 0.95 -22.68 -5.55
CA PRO A 105 1.15 -23.98 -4.92
C PRO A 105 1.21 -25.09 -5.99
N ASN A 106 2.11 -26.07 -5.82
CA ASN A 106 2.15 -27.25 -6.69
C ASN A 106 1.16 -28.34 -6.25
N THR A 107 0.26 -28.03 -5.31
CA THR A 107 -0.75 -28.95 -4.81
C THR A 107 -1.64 -29.45 -5.96
N PRO A 108 -1.80 -30.77 -6.15
CA PRO A 108 -2.63 -31.32 -7.22
C PRO A 108 -4.10 -30.87 -7.15
N GLN A 109 -4.74 -30.74 -8.32
CA GLN A 109 -6.15 -30.31 -8.40
C GLN A 109 -7.12 -31.24 -7.67
N TRP A 110 -6.88 -32.56 -7.71
CA TRP A 110 -7.74 -33.52 -6.99
C TRP A 110 -7.77 -33.23 -5.49
N LEU A 111 -6.65 -32.78 -4.93
CA LEU A 111 -6.50 -32.50 -3.51
C LEU A 111 -7.18 -31.17 -3.16
N GLN A 112 -7.00 -30.14 -3.98
CA GLN A 112 -7.68 -28.86 -3.84
C GLN A 112 -9.21 -29.02 -3.97
N SER A 113 -9.69 -29.88 -4.87
CA SER A 113 -11.12 -30.15 -5.05
C SER A 113 -11.80 -30.81 -3.85
N MET A 114 -11.03 -31.47 -2.98
CA MET A 114 -11.51 -32.02 -1.70
C MET A 114 -11.56 -30.96 -0.60
N GLY A 115 -11.27 -29.69 -0.89
CA GLY A 115 -11.20 -28.60 0.08
C GLY A 115 -9.89 -28.55 0.88
N LEU A 116 -8.92 -29.41 0.53
CA LEU A 116 -7.64 -29.50 1.22
C LEU A 116 -6.65 -28.49 0.62
N SER A 117 -6.72 -27.24 1.07
CA SER A 117 -5.77 -26.21 0.64
C SER A 117 -4.52 -26.18 1.53
N PRO A 118 -3.33 -25.87 0.98
CA PRO A 118 -2.13 -25.68 1.80
C PRO A 118 -2.29 -24.49 2.75
N MET A 119 -1.68 -24.57 3.91
CA MET A 119 -1.78 -23.54 4.94
C MET A 119 -1.07 -22.25 4.51
N ASN A 120 -1.60 -21.11 4.95
CA ASN A 120 -0.91 -19.83 4.77
C ASN A 120 0.29 -19.74 5.71
N LEU A 121 1.42 -19.32 5.13
CA LEU A 121 2.71 -19.24 5.80
C LEU A 121 3.01 -17.76 5.99
N GLY A 122 3.34 -17.38 7.23
CA GLY A 122 3.80 -16.03 7.55
C GLY A 122 5.16 -15.71 6.93
N LEU A 123 5.60 -14.47 7.11
CA LEU A 123 6.86 -13.94 6.58
C LEU A 123 8.07 -14.83 6.89
N ASP A 124 8.15 -15.37 8.10
CA ASP A 124 9.30 -16.17 8.55
C ASP A 124 9.40 -17.53 7.84
N LEU A 125 8.27 -18.11 7.45
CA LEU A 125 8.20 -19.41 6.79
C LEU A 125 8.14 -19.32 5.26
N ARG A 126 7.60 -18.20 4.72
CA ARG A 126 7.44 -17.96 3.28
C ARG A 126 8.58 -17.11 2.70
N GLY A 127 9.38 -16.47 3.55
CA GLY A 127 10.27 -15.38 3.16
C GLY A 127 9.47 -14.12 2.76
N GLY A 128 10.19 -13.01 2.53
CA GLY A 128 9.60 -11.74 2.09
C GLY A 128 10.32 -10.55 2.73
N ILE A 129 9.61 -9.43 2.87
CA ILE A 129 10.14 -8.22 3.51
C ILE A 129 9.15 -7.58 4.49
N SER A 130 9.71 -6.93 5.50
CA SER A 130 9.00 -6.02 6.40
C SER A 130 9.52 -4.60 6.23
N PHE A 131 8.62 -3.65 5.99
CA PHE A 131 8.92 -2.22 5.97
C PHE A 131 8.34 -1.56 7.22
N LEU A 132 9.09 -0.62 7.79
CA LEU A 132 8.59 0.28 8.82
C LEU A 132 8.68 1.70 8.27
N LEU A 133 7.52 2.31 8.03
CA LEU A 133 7.40 3.67 7.53
C LEU A 133 6.99 4.59 8.68
N GLN A 134 7.41 5.85 8.65
CA GLN A 134 7.02 6.86 9.64
C GLN A 134 6.36 8.04 8.93
N VAL A 135 5.34 8.62 9.56
CA VAL A 135 4.70 9.85 9.09
C VAL A 135 5.70 11.00 9.20
N ASP A 136 5.88 11.75 8.11
CA ASP A 136 6.62 13.01 8.15
C ASP A 136 5.82 14.03 8.97
N SER A 137 6.24 14.21 10.22
CA SER A 137 5.57 15.13 11.14
C SER A 137 5.75 16.58 10.72
N ASN A 138 6.89 16.94 10.12
CA ASN A 138 7.16 18.32 9.72
C ASN A 138 6.23 18.72 8.57
N GLU A 139 6.14 17.90 7.53
CA GLU A 139 5.22 18.15 6.41
C GLU A 139 3.76 18.16 6.88
N LEU A 140 3.38 17.22 7.76
CA LEU A 140 2.04 17.17 8.34
C LEU A 140 1.70 18.47 9.08
N PHE A 141 2.60 18.96 9.92
CA PHE A 141 2.40 20.19 10.69
C PHE A 141 2.39 21.42 9.78
N THR A 142 3.32 21.55 8.83
CA THR A 142 3.32 22.66 7.86
C THR A 142 2.00 22.74 7.11
N ARG A 143 1.49 21.60 6.62
CA ARG A 143 0.19 21.55 5.93
C ARG A 143 -0.96 21.94 6.85
N LYS A 144 -0.94 21.51 8.11
CA LYS A 144 -1.99 21.85 9.09
C LYS A 144 -1.97 23.31 9.49
N SER A 145 -0.80 23.92 9.66
CA SER A 145 -0.67 25.36 9.86
C SER A 145 -1.24 26.14 8.68
N ALA A 146 -0.93 25.73 7.44
CA ALA A 146 -1.49 26.35 6.24
C ALA A 146 -3.02 26.23 6.18
N GLU A 147 -3.57 25.05 6.47
CA GLU A 147 -5.03 24.82 6.55
C GLU A 147 -5.70 25.73 7.60
N LEU A 148 -5.08 25.91 8.78
CA LEU A 148 -5.60 26.82 9.80
C LEU A 148 -5.52 28.30 9.39
N ILE A 149 -4.45 28.70 8.70
CA ILE A 149 -4.31 30.05 8.14
C ILE A 149 -5.41 30.31 7.11
N ASP A 150 -5.66 29.36 6.22
CA ASP A 150 -6.71 29.46 5.20
C ASP A 150 -8.11 29.55 5.85
N ILE A 151 -8.38 28.74 6.87
CA ILE A 151 -9.64 28.81 7.63
C ILE A 151 -9.77 30.17 8.32
N ALA A 152 -8.71 30.67 8.96
CA ALA A 152 -8.72 31.94 9.67
C ALA A 152 -8.94 33.14 8.72
N THR A 153 -8.17 33.20 7.64
CA THR A 153 -8.26 34.26 6.62
C THR A 153 -9.62 34.27 5.93
N SER A 154 -10.07 33.11 5.42
CA SER A 154 -11.37 33.00 4.74
C SER A 154 -12.56 33.34 5.64
N THR A 155 -12.50 32.96 6.93
CA THR A 155 -13.54 33.30 7.91
C THR A 155 -13.54 34.80 8.22
N ALA A 156 -12.37 35.40 8.39
CA ALA A 156 -12.24 36.83 8.65
C ALA A 156 -12.74 37.67 7.46
N GLU A 157 -12.36 37.30 6.23
CA GLU A 157 -12.83 37.97 5.01
C GLU A 157 -14.35 37.86 4.84
N LYS A 158 -14.91 36.65 4.99
CA LYS A 158 -16.36 36.40 4.86
C LYS A 158 -17.19 37.24 5.84
N ASN A 159 -16.68 37.43 7.06
CA ASN A 159 -17.36 38.15 8.13
C ASN A 159 -16.93 39.63 8.25
N ASN A 160 -16.14 40.16 7.29
CA ASN A 160 -15.61 41.53 7.29
C ASN A 160 -14.87 41.89 8.58
N ILE A 161 -14.05 40.98 9.11
CA ILE A 161 -13.25 41.18 10.31
C ILE A 161 -11.83 41.59 9.90
N PRO A 162 -11.35 42.78 10.30
CA PRO A 162 -9.99 43.23 9.96
C PRO A 162 -8.92 42.37 10.64
N MET A 163 -8.13 41.64 9.85
CA MET A 163 -6.97 40.87 10.32
C MET A 163 -5.67 41.51 9.83
N GLN A 164 -4.68 41.63 10.71
CA GLN A 164 -3.37 42.21 10.37
C GLN A 164 -2.41 41.17 9.77
N GLY A 165 -2.56 39.90 10.14
CA GLY A 165 -1.73 38.83 9.62
C GLY A 165 -2.02 37.47 10.26
N ALA A 166 -1.59 36.42 9.58
CA ALA A 166 -1.63 35.05 10.06
C ALA A 166 -0.30 34.36 9.71
N GLU A 167 0.34 33.77 10.71
CA GLU A 167 1.67 33.17 10.59
C GLU A 167 1.67 31.74 11.12
N ALA A 168 2.39 30.85 10.45
CA ALA A 168 2.55 29.47 10.90
C ALA A 168 3.32 29.42 12.23
N ALA A 169 2.83 28.60 13.17
CA ALA A 169 3.50 28.33 14.43
C ALA A 169 4.00 26.88 14.47
N GLN A 170 4.69 26.52 15.57
CA GLN A 170 5.18 25.16 15.77
C GLN A 170 4.03 24.14 15.88
N ASN A 171 4.34 22.88 15.55
CA ASN A 171 3.44 21.72 15.70
C ASN A 171 2.08 21.88 15.01
N GLY A 172 2.02 22.61 13.89
CA GLY A 172 0.78 22.78 13.14
C GLY A 172 -0.12 23.89 13.68
N GLY A 173 0.37 24.70 14.62
CA GLY A 173 -0.35 25.87 15.12
C GLY A 173 -0.29 27.08 14.20
N VAL A 174 -0.97 28.15 14.59
CA VAL A 174 -1.02 29.44 13.90
C VAL A 174 -1.02 30.59 14.90
N ILE A 175 -0.39 31.72 14.56
CA ILE A 175 -0.51 32.99 15.27
C ILE A 175 -1.32 33.94 14.41
N LEU A 176 -2.44 34.43 14.95
CA LEU A 176 -3.30 35.40 14.31
C LEU A 176 -3.12 36.76 14.98
N SER A 177 -3.08 37.83 14.17
CA SER A 177 -2.84 39.20 14.63
C SER A 177 -4.00 40.11 14.23
N PHE A 178 -4.50 40.91 15.19
CA PHE A 178 -5.64 41.79 15.02
C PHE A 178 -5.33 43.24 15.41
N ALA A 179 -6.09 44.17 14.81
CA ALA A 179 -5.93 45.60 15.06
C ALA A 179 -6.60 46.06 16.36
N SER A 180 -7.65 45.37 16.81
CA SER A 180 -8.35 45.66 18.05
C SER A 180 -8.75 44.37 18.78
N ASP A 181 -9.00 44.50 20.08
CA ASP A 181 -9.48 43.39 20.90
C ASP A 181 -10.87 42.89 20.45
N GLY A 182 -11.76 43.82 20.09
CA GLY A 182 -13.09 43.49 19.59
C GLY A 182 -13.06 42.71 18.28
N ASP A 183 -12.08 42.96 17.40
CA ASP A 183 -11.91 42.17 16.18
C ASP A 183 -11.40 40.76 16.49
N ARG A 184 -10.46 40.64 17.45
CA ARG A 184 -9.95 39.36 17.93
C ARG A 184 -11.09 38.51 18.50
N GLU A 185 -11.90 39.06 19.40
CA GLU A 185 -13.00 38.32 20.02
C GLU A 185 -14.04 37.88 18.99
N ARG A 186 -14.45 38.76 18.05
CA ARG A 186 -15.37 38.40 16.97
C ARG A 186 -14.81 37.29 16.09
N ALA A 187 -13.52 37.36 15.72
CA ALA A 187 -12.89 36.33 14.91
C ALA A 187 -12.85 34.98 15.63
N LEU A 188 -12.50 34.98 16.92
CA LEU A 188 -12.45 33.77 17.72
C LEU A 188 -13.83 33.13 17.87
N ASP A 189 -14.88 33.92 18.08
CA ASP A 189 -16.23 33.39 18.22
C ASP A 189 -16.71 32.69 16.94
N GLU A 190 -16.46 33.30 15.78
CA GLU A 190 -16.74 32.69 14.47
C GLU A 190 -15.90 31.42 14.24
N LEU A 191 -14.61 31.46 14.58
CA LEU A 191 -13.68 30.34 14.38
C LEU A 191 -13.97 29.15 15.31
N ARG A 192 -14.53 29.34 16.50
CA ARG A 192 -14.81 28.25 17.45
C ARG A 192 -15.63 27.11 16.85
N THR A 193 -16.48 27.40 15.86
CA THR A 193 -17.31 26.39 15.19
C THR A 193 -16.58 25.63 14.07
N LEU A 194 -15.49 26.19 13.55
CA LEU A 194 -14.74 25.66 12.40
C LEU A 194 -13.40 25.05 12.79
N LEU A 195 -12.88 25.38 13.98
CA LEU A 195 -11.59 24.89 14.44
C LEU A 195 -11.61 23.38 14.74
N PRO A 196 -10.58 22.64 14.32
CA PRO A 196 -10.41 21.23 14.69
C PRO A 196 -10.36 21.04 16.22
N PRO A 197 -10.87 19.91 16.75
CA PRO A 197 -10.72 19.58 18.16
C PRO A 197 -9.25 19.35 18.54
N GLY A 198 -8.90 19.62 19.80
CA GLY A 198 -7.54 19.44 20.34
C GLY A 198 -6.62 20.64 20.14
N LEU A 199 -7.16 21.78 19.71
CA LEU A 199 -6.48 23.07 19.72
C LEU A 199 -6.67 23.76 21.07
N GLU A 200 -5.58 24.33 21.57
CA GLU A 200 -5.53 25.23 22.72
C GLU A 200 -5.27 26.65 22.23
N GLN A 201 -5.92 27.59 22.90
CA GLN A 201 -5.76 29.00 22.65
C GLN A 201 -4.84 29.62 23.70
N VAL A 202 -3.80 30.30 23.24
CA VAL A 202 -2.90 31.09 24.08
C VAL A 202 -2.98 32.53 23.60
N ASN A 203 -3.57 33.39 24.42
CA ASN A 203 -3.59 34.83 24.15
C ASN A 203 -2.19 35.40 24.33
N LEU A 204 -1.75 36.19 23.36
CA LEU A 204 -0.46 36.85 23.36
C LEU A 204 -0.71 38.35 23.27
N GLU A 205 -0.35 39.07 24.32
CA GLU A 205 -0.32 40.53 24.31
C GLU A 205 1.13 40.97 24.25
N GLU A 206 1.55 41.45 23.09
CA GLU A 206 2.93 41.87 22.86
C GLU A 206 2.92 43.17 22.04
N ASN A 207 3.53 44.22 22.61
CA ASN A 207 3.71 45.53 21.97
C ASN A 207 2.42 46.24 21.47
N GLY A 208 1.29 46.08 22.18
CA GLY A 208 0.03 46.72 21.81
C GLY A 208 -0.68 46.10 20.59
N GLN A 209 -0.23 44.93 20.14
CA GLN A 209 -0.94 44.11 19.15
C GLN A 209 -1.75 43.02 19.85
N TYR A 210 -2.99 42.82 19.40
CA TYR A 210 -3.88 41.77 19.90
C TYR A 210 -3.60 40.49 19.12
N ARG A 211 -2.75 39.62 19.67
CA ARG A 211 -2.39 38.34 19.04
C ARG A 211 -3.01 37.16 19.77
N VAL A 212 -3.29 36.11 19.02
CA VAL A 212 -3.75 34.83 19.56
C VAL A 212 -3.01 33.70 18.88
N ARG A 213 -2.46 32.78 19.67
CA ARG A 213 -1.85 31.55 19.19
C ARG A 213 -2.81 30.40 19.37
N LEU A 214 -3.11 29.71 18.28
CA LEU A 214 -3.80 28.43 18.28
C LEU A 214 -2.75 27.34 18.10
N GLN A 215 -2.66 26.41 19.04
CA GLN A 215 -1.68 25.33 19.01
C GLN A 215 -2.32 24.00 19.41
N TYR A 216 -1.86 22.89 18.83
CA TYR A 216 -2.36 21.58 19.25
C TYR A 216 -1.79 21.21 20.62
N SER A 217 -2.65 20.66 21.50
CA SER A 217 -2.21 20.04 22.75
C SER A 217 -1.36 18.79 22.48
N GLU A 218 -0.65 18.25 23.47
CA GLU A 218 0.12 17.00 23.30
C GLU A 218 -0.77 15.84 22.82
N GLN A 219 -1.98 15.73 23.39
CA GLN A 219 -2.98 14.76 22.95
C GLN A 219 -3.43 15.05 21.50
N GLY A 220 -3.68 16.32 21.16
CA GLY A 220 -4.04 16.72 19.80
C GLY A 220 -2.96 16.36 18.77
N ILE A 221 -1.68 16.52 19.14
CA ILE A 221 -0.54 16.13 18.30
C ILE A 221 -0.49 14.62 18.08
N SER A 222 -0.63 13.81 19.15
CA SER A 222 -0.65 12.35 19.04
C SER A 222 -1.83 11.87 18.17
N GLU A 223 -3.02 12.44 18.37
CA GLU A 223 -4.20 12.12 17.55
C GLU A 223 -4.00 12.51 16.08
N LEU A 224 -3.40 13.68 15.82
CA LEU A 224 -3.13 14.14 14.46
C LEU A 224 -2.16 13.19 13.73
N LYS A 225 -1.08 12.77 14.41
CA LYS A 225 -0.13 11.79 13.88
C LYS A 225 -0.81 10.44 13.62
N ARG A 226 -1.64 9.98 14.55
CA ARG A 226 -2.36 8.70 14.42
C ARG A 226 -3.34 8.72 13.26
N ARG A 227 -4.12 9.80 13.11
CA ARG A 227 -5.02 9.98 11.96
C ARG A 227 -4.24 10.02 10.64
N ALA A 228 -3.10 10.69 10.60
CA ALA A 228 -2.24 10.70 9.42
C ALA A 228 -1.67 9.30 9.09
N ALA A 229 -1.27 8.53 10.10
CA ALA A 229 -0.83 7.15 9.94
C ALA A 229 -1.96 6.25 9.39
N ASP A 230 -3.19 6.41 9.89
CA ASP A 230 -4.36 5.68 9.40
C ASP A 230 -4.76 6.04 7.96
N GLN A 231 -4.65 7.31 7.57
CA GLN A 231 -4.84 7.73 6.18
C GLN A 231 -3.76 7.14 5.27
N ASN A 232 -2.51 7.15 5.72
CA ASN A 232 -1.40 6.52 4.99
C ASN A 232 -1.60 5.01 4.89
N ARG A 233 -2.12 4.34 5.92
CA ARG A 233 -2.47 2.93 5.89
C ARG A 233 -3.40 2.61 4.73
N GLN A 234 -4.49 3.38 4.57
CA GLN A 234 -5.42 3.18 3.46
C GLN A 234 -4.75 3.34 2.10
N ARG A 235 -3.92 4.38 1.92
CA ARG A 235 -3.14 4.59 0.69
C ARG A 235 -2.17 3.45 0.41
N MET A 236 -1.51 2.94 1.45
CA MET A 236 -0.59 1.81 1.33
C MET A 236 -1.31 0.50 1.03
N THR A 237 -2.52 0.28 1.55
CA THR A 237 -3.34 -0.90 1.17
C THR A 237 -3.55 -0.96 -0.34
N SER A 238 -3.95 0.15 -0.97
CA SER A 238 -4.15 0.19 -2.42
C SER A 238 -2.86 -0.07 -3.20
N ARG A 239 -1.71 0.46 -2.74
CA ARG A 239 -0.40 0.23 -3.37
C ARG A 239 0.11 -1.19 -3.21
N VAL A 240 -0.13 -1.81 -2.06
CA VAL A 240 0.29 -3.19 -1.85
C VAL A 240 -0.54 -4.16 -2.69
N ASN A 241 -1.83 -3.88 -2.87
CA ASN A 241 -2.69 -4.69 -3.74
C ASN A 241 -2.19 -4.71 -5.21
N SER A 242 -1.54 -3.64 -5.69
CA SER A 242 -0.98 -3.62 -7.05
C SER A 242 0.34 -4.39 -7.20
N LEU A 243 0.98 -4.79 -6.09
CA LEU A 243 2.19 -5.63 -6.11
C LEU A 243 1.87 -7.12 -6.35
N GLY A 244 0.60 -7.52 -6.38
CA GLY A 244 0.20 -8.92 -6.62
C GLY A 244 0.52 -9.87 -5.47
N VAL A 245 0.75 -9.33 -4.26
CA VAL A 245 0.99 -10.13 -3.05
C VAL A 245 -0.33 -10.65 -2.52
N ALA A 246 -0.42 -11.96 -2.30
CA ALA A 246 -1.68 -12.62 -1.94
C ALA A 246 -2.23 -12.20 -0.57
N GLU A 247 -1.38 -11.83 0.40
CA GLU A 247 -1.79 -11.59 1.80
C GLU A 247 -0.88 -10.57 2.51
N PRO A 248 -1.02 -9.27 2.22
CA PRO A 248 -0.25 -8.25 2.92
C PRO A 248 -0.82 -7.95 4.32
N SER A 249 0.07 -7.68 5.28
CA SER A 249 -0.32 -7.15 6.60
C SER A 249 0.15 -5.71 6.75
N ILE A 250 -0.76 -4.81 7.11
CA ILE A 250 -0.46 -3.40 7.34
C ILE A 250 -1.04 -2.99 8.69
N GLN A 251 -0.18 -2.54 9.60
CA GLN A 251 -0.54 -2.22 10.98
C GLN A 251 0.09 -0.88 11.40
N VAL A 252 -0.67 -0.06 12.13
CA VAL A 252 -0.12 1.13 12.77
C VAL A 252 0.55 0.72 14.07
N VAL A 253 1.78 1.18 14.29
CA VAL A 253 2.60 0.86 15.48
C VAL A 253 2.94 2.15 16.21
N GLY A 254 2.50 2.29 17.46
CA GLY A 254 2.56 3.56 18.19
C GLY A 254 1.65 4.60 17.54
N ASP A 255 2.12 5.85 17.46
CA ASP A 255 1.29 6.99 17.02
C ASP A 255 1.55 7.42 15.57
N ASP A 256 2.70 7.08 14.99
CA ASP A 256 3.14 7.66 13.71
C ASP A 256 3.85 6.66 12.77
N ARG A 257 3.94 5.39 13.13
CA ARG A 257 4.62 4.36 12.32
C ARG A 257 3.66 3.36 11.73
N LEU A 258 3.99 2.88 10.54
CA LEU A 258 3.26 1.89 9.78
C LEU A 258 4.17 0.69 9.49
N LEU A 259 3.83 -0.47 10.05
CA LEU A 259 4.47 -1.74 9.78
C LEU A 259 3.75 -2.42 8.61
N ILE A 260 4.49 -2.65 7.52
CA ILE A 260 4.00 -3.35 6.32
C ILE A 260 4.79 -4.64 6.15
N GLN A 261 4.09 -5.77 6.08
CA GLN A 261 4.68 -7.08 5.84
C GLN A 261 4.18 -7.63 4.51
N LEU A 262 5.11 -8.02 3.64
CA LEU A 262 4.83 -8.59 2.33
C LEU A 262 5.40 -10.02 2.24
N PRO A 263 4.66 -11.05 2.69
CA PRO A 263 5.11 -12.43 2.60
C PRO A 263 5.16 -12.90 1.14
N GLY A 264 6.27 -13.53 0.75
CA GLY A 264 6.43 -14.12 -0.58
C GLY A 264 6.57 -13.12 -1.73
N ILE A 265 6.82 -11.83 -1.44
CA ILE A 265 7.20 -10.87 -2.48
C ILE A 265 8.53 -11.30 -3.12
N GLN A 266 8.57 -11.28 -4.46
CA GLN A 266 9.74 -11.69 -5.22
C GLN A 266 10.65 -10.50 -5.55
N ASP A 267 10.06 -9.35 -5.90
CA ASP A 267 10.80 -8.15 -6.27
C ASP A 267 10.74 -7.09 -5.17
N VAL A 268 11.76 -7.11 -4.32
CA VAL A 268 11.90 -6.17 -3.21
C VAL A 268 12.18 -4.75 -3.69
N ALA A 269 12.92 -4.58 -4.79
CA ALA A 269 13.26 -3.26 -5.32
C ALA A 269 12.00 -2.56 -5.84
N LYS A 270 11.18 -3.25 -6.62
CA LYS A 270 9.89 -2.76 -7.10
C LYS A 270 8.92 -2.49 -5.95
N ALA A 271 8.90 -3.34 -4.92
CA ALA A 271 8.09 -3.09 -3.73
C ALA A 271 8.51 -1.82 -2.99
N LYS A 272 9.83 -1.61 -2.81
CA LYS A 272 10.37 -0.40 -2.19
C LYS A 272 10.02 0.85 -3.00
N GLU A 273 10.16 0.81 -4.32
CA GLU A 273 9.82 1.91 -5.21
C GLU A 273 8.34 2.27 -5.12
N MET A 274 7.44 1.30 -5.27
CA MET A 274 5.99 1.50 -5.22
C MET A 274 5.50 2.01 -3.85
N LEU A 275 6.11 1.56 -2.75
CA LEU A 275 5.76 2.01 -1.40
C LEU A 275 6.39 3.36 -1.06
N GLY A 276 7.59 3.64 -1.53
CA GLY A 276 8.33 4.87 -1.26
C GLY A 276 7.98 6.06 -2.16
N SER A 277 7.44 5.83 -3.36
CA SER A 277 7.11 6.91 -4.29
C SER A 277 5.91 7.72 -3.81
N THR A 278 6.04 9.03 -3.59
CA THR A 278 4.88 9.91 -3.43
C THR A 278 4.28 10.14 -4.80
N ALA A 279 3.10 9.57 -5.08
CA ALA A 279 2.40 9.80 -6.33
C ALA A 279 1.59 11.09 -6.18
N THR A 280 2.12 12.20 -6.69
CA THR A 280 1.35 13.45 -6.84
C THR A 280 0.58 13.36 -8.15
N LEU A 281 -0.75 13.44 -8.07
CA LEU A 281 -1.61 13.47 -9.25
C LEU A 281 -1.91 14.93 -9.59
N GLU A 282 -1.39 15.39 -10.71
CA GLU A 282 -1.64 16.73 -11.23
C GLU A 282 -2.48 16.60 -12.50
N PHE A 283 -3.58 17.35 -12.54
CA PHE A 283 -4.43 17.44 -13.72
C PHE A 283 -4.04 18.68 -14.51
N TYR A 284 -3.60 18.48 -15.74
CA TYR A 284 -3.31 19.55 -16.67
C TYR A 284 -4.40 19.59 -17.74
N ILE A 285 -4.83 20.79 -18.12
CA ILE A 285 -5.68 20.97 -19.30
C ILE A 285 -4.79 20.81 -20.51
N VAL A 286 -5.20 19.94 -21.43
CA VAL A 286 -4.48 19.72 -22.69
C VAL A 286 -4.71 20.93 -23.59
N ASP A 287 -3.63 21.56 -24.04
CA ASP A 287 -3.68 22.61 -25.05
C ASP A 287 -3.76 21.94 -26.44
N GLU A 288 -4.94 22.00 -27.06
CA GLU A 288 -5.20 21.41 -28.38
C GLU A 288 -4.66 22.27 -29.54
N GLN A 289 -4.23 23.51 -29.29
CA GLN A 289 -3.80 24.48 -30.31
C GLN A 289 -2.29 24.78 -30.30
N GLY A 290 -1.55 24.19 -29.36
CA GLY A 290 -0.11 24.39 -29.21
C GLY A 290 0.71 23.78 -30.36
N ASP A 291 1.73 24.52 -30.81
CA ASP A 291 2.69 24.04 -31.79
C ASP A 291 3.55 22.90 -31.20
N LEU A 292 3.38 21.68 -31.74
CA LEU A 292 4.11 20.46 -31.37
C LEU A 292 5.64 20.68 -31.33
N ALA A 293 6.17 21.56 -32.17
CA ALA A 293 7.61 21.84 -32.21
C ALA A 293 8.10 22.61 -30.96
N GLN A 294 7.25 23.40 -30.31
CA GLN A 294 7.58 24.08 -29.06
C GLN A 294 7.47 23.14 -27.85
N ALA A 295 6.47 22.26 -27.83
CA ALA A 295 6.30 21.27 -26.76
C ALA A 295 7.51 20.33 -26.63
N VAL A 296 7.99 19.79 -27.77
CA VAL A 296 9.17 18.90 -27.81
C VAL A 296 10.45 19.61 -27.31
N ARG A 297 10.58 20.92 -27.50
CA ARG A 297 11.71 21.70 -26.97
C ARG A 297 11.63 21.95 -25.47
N MET A 298 10.43 21.97 -24.88
CA MET A 298 10.23 22.24 -23.46
C MET A 298 10.35 20.99 -22.56
N LYS A 299 10.56 19.79 -23.13
CA LYS A 299 10.54 18.51 -22.38
C LYS A 299 9.30 18.40 -21.47
N ARG A 300 8.15 18.83 -21.98
CA ARG A 300 6.84 18.58 -21.39
C ARG A 300 6.03 17.73 -22.34
#